data_AF-A0A2V7JTD1-F1
#
_entry.id   AF-A0A2V7JTD1-F1
#
_cell.length_a   1.000
_cell.length_b   1.000
_cell.length_c   1.000
_cell.angle_alpha   90.00
_cell.angle_beta   90.00
_cell.angle_gamma   90.00
#
_symmetry.space_group_name_H-M   'P 1'
#
loop_
_entity.id
_entity.type
_entity.pdbx_description
1 polymer ?
#
loop_
_entity_poly.entity_id
_entity_poly.type
_entity_poly.pdbx_seq_one_letter_code
_entity_poly.pdbx_strand_id
1 'polypeptide(L)'
;MGAGILAGLRRLNEEFELALRVVQTQDPASVGVPAFVHFLAGDNRNYFSKNACLLRLLESRTRAKRPIVLLKYCYVDLRSRADSSTMFNAYRDTVESIQFDHPDVTVLHSTIPLRTFDSRLSARAARLFGRRTEWEAAVARHRYNELIRAEFGGREPLFDLARVEARRPDGSISSFMSSGKRIETAAPENTYDGGHLSSECELAAAEALLDTLAVVIEDQS
;
A
#
# COMPACT_ATOMS: atom_id res chain seq x y z
N MET A 1 -2.12 -7.31 5.60
CA MET A 1 -2.90 -6.62 4.53
C MET A 1 -4.12 -5.92 5.14
N GLY A 2 -4.65 -4.87 4.50
CA GLY A 2 -5.84 -4.16 4.97
C GLY A 2 -7.14 -4.91 4.69
N ALA A 3 -8.18 -4.69 5.51
CA ALA A 3 -9.45 -5.43 5.44
C ALA A 3 -10.17 -5.28 4.08
N GLY A 4 -10.18 -4.08 3.49
CA GLY A 4 -10.86 -3.86 2.20
C GLY A 4 -10.24 -4.63 1.04
N ILE A 5 -8.90 -4.65 0.93
CA ILE A 5 -8.20 -5.46 -0.09
C ILE A 5 -8.48 -6.96 0.13
N LEU A 6 -8.50 -7.42 1.38
CA LEU A 6 -8.82 -8.81 1.69
C LEU A 6 -10.28 -9.17 1.35
N ALA A 7 -11.21 -8.24 1.53
CA ALA A 7 -12.60 -8.41 1.12
C ALA A 7 -12.71 -8.55 -0.40
N GLY A 8 -12.05 -7.66 -1.16
CA GLY A 8 -11.97 -7.76 -2.62
C GLY A 8 -11.35 -9.08 -3.08
N LEU A 9 -10.22 -9.49 -2.48
CA LEU A 9 -9.55 -10.76 -2.82
C LEU A 9 -10.46 -11.97 -2.59
N ARG A 10 -11.21 -12.01 -1.49
CA ARG A 10 -12.15 -13.11 -1.21
C ARG A 10 -13.27 -13.16 -2.25
N ARG A 11 -13.83 -12.00 -2.61
CA ARG A 11 -14.87 -11.91 -3.63
C ARG A 11 -14.39 -12.40 -4.99
N LEU A 12 -13.22 -11.93 -5.46
CA LEU A 12 -12.63 -12.39 -6.72
C LEU A 12 -12.29 -13.89 -6.69
N ASN A 13 -11.79 -14.38 -5.55
CA ASN A 13 -11.47 -15.79 -5.39
C ASN A 13 -12.71 -16.69 -5.48
N GLU A 14 -13.85 -16.24 -4.96
CA GLU A 14 -15.14 -16.92 -5.07
C GLU A 14 -15.73 -16.79 -6.48
N GLU A 15 -15.74 -15.59 -7.06
CA GLU A 15 -16.33 -15.29 -8.36
C GLU A 15 -15.63 -16.03 -9.51
N PHE A 16 -14.30 -16.10 -9.48
CA PHE A 16 -13.49 -16.72 -10.53
C PHE A 16 -12.94 -18.11 -10.15
N GLU A 17 -13.34 -18.66 -9.00
CA GLU A 17 -12.88 -19.97 -8.50
C GLU A 17 -11.35 -20.12 -8.54
N LEU A 18 -10.60 -19.06 -8.19
CA LEU A 18 -9.14 -18.98 -8.37
C LEU A 18 -8.35 -19.99 -7.53
N ALA A 19 -9.00 -20.68 -6.59
CA ALA A 19 -8.38 -21.56 -5.60
C ALA A 19 -7.24 -20.88 -4.81
N LEU A 20 -7.25 -19.54 -4.72
CA LEU A 20 -6.29 -18.76 -3.96
C LEU A 20 -6.47 -19.03 -2.46
N ARG A 21 -5.43 -19.57 -1.85
CA ARG A 21 -5.41 -19.80 -0.40
C ARG A 21 -5.00 -18.53 0.33
N VAL A 22 -5.94 -17.86 1.00
CA VAL A 22 -5.66 -16.69 1.84
C VAL A 22 -5.55 -17.11 3.30
N VAL A 23 -4.37 -16.94 3.91
CA VAL A 23 -4.08 -17.41 5.29
C VAL A 23 -3.63 -16.25 6.16
N GLN A 24 -4.27 -16.09 7.32
CA GLN A 24 -3.80 -15.15 8.35
C GLN A 24 -2.88 -15.86 9.35
N THR A 25 -1.57 -15.64 9.27
CA THR A 25 -0.59 -16.18 10.22
C THR A 25 0.66 -15.29 10.27
N GLN A 26 1.33 -15.24 11.43
CA GLN A 26 2.65 -14.61 11.59
C GLN A 26 3.81 -15.59 11.32
N ASP A 27 3.49 -16.87 11.11
CA ASP A 27 4.45 -17.91 10.77
C ASP A 27 4.13 -18.45 9.36
N PRO A 28 4.62 -17.80 8.29
CA PRO A 28 4.42 -18.29 6.92
C PRO A 28 5.02 -19.67 6.69
N ALA A 29 6.05 -20.06 7.45
CA ALA A 29 6.71 -21.35 7.30
C ALA A 29 5.80 -22.52 7.69
N SER A 30 4.83 -22.29 8.57
CA SER A 30 3.77 -23.26 8.90
C SER A 30 2.86 -23.60 7.71
N VAL A 31 2.88 -22.79 6.64
CA VAL A 31 2.05 -22.99 5.46
C VAL A 31 2.84 -23.77 4.40
N GLY A 32 2.71 -25.10 4.41
CA GLY A 32 3.45 -26.01 3.53
C GLY A 32 3.05 -26.03 2.05
N VAL A 33 2.22 -25.08 1.61
CA VAL A 33 1.64 -24.99 0.26
C VAL A 33 1.59 -23.54 -0.20
N PRO A 34 1.57 -23.25 -1.50
CA PRO A 34 1.41 -21.88 -1.99
C PRO A 34 0.15 -21.21 -1.42
N ALA A 35 0.32 -19.98 -0.92
CA ALA A 35 -0.74 -19.22 -0.27
C ALA A 35 -0.41 -17.72 -0.25
N PHE A 36 -1.44 -16.89 -0.26
CA PHE A 36 -1.38 -15.49 0.11
C PHE A 36 -1.43 -15.38 1.65
N VAL A 37 -0.26 -15.28 2.27
CA VAL A 37 -0.13 -15.15 3.73
C VAL A 37 -0.17 -13.68 4.13
N HIS A 38 -0.98 -13.32 5.13
CA HIS A 38 -1.04 -11.96 5.63
C HIS A 38 -1.14 -11.86 7.16
N PHE A 39 -0.62 -10.77 7.70
CA PHE A 39 -0.81 -10.39 9.09
C PHE A 39 -0.67 -8.86 9.23
N LEU A 40 -0.85 -8.34 10.44
CA LEU A 40 -0.57 -6.95 10.77
C LEU A 40 0.90 -6.84 11.22
N ALA A 41 1.70 -6.09 10.47
CA ALA A 41 3.11 -5.88 10.76
C ALA A 41 3.31 -4.58 11.53
N GLY A 42 4.04 -4.67 12.66
CA GLY A 42 4.41 -3.54 13.50
C GLY A 42 3.24 -2.68 14.00
N ASP A 43 3.56 -1.48 14.45
CA ASP A 43 2.62 -0.53 15.04
C ASP A 43 2.29 0.63 14.12
N ASN A 44 1.05 1.14 14.22
CA ASN A 44 0.66 2.36 13.52
C ASN A 44 1.52 3.55 13.97
N ARG A 45 1.92 4.38 13.01
CA ARG A 45 2.81 5.55 13.19
C ARG A 45 4.26 5.21 13.57
N ASN A 46 4.62 3.93 13.53
CA ASN A 46 5.99 3.48 13.73
C ASN A 46 6.43 2.64 12.52
N TYR A 47 6.74 3.30 11.41
CA TYR A 47 7.18 2.63 10.19
C TYR A 47 8.47 1.80 10.39
N PHE A 48 9.36 2.19 11.33
CA PHE A 48 10.52 1.37 11.69
C PHE A 48 10.12 0.00 12.24
N SER A 49 9.11 -0.07 13.10
CA SER A 49 8.61 -1.35 13.63
C SER A 49 8.03 -2.25 12.54
N LYS A 50 7.43 -1.67 11.51
CA LYS A 50 6.88 -2.40 10.36
C LYS A 50 8.00 -2.98 9.50
N ASN A 51 9.06 -2.22 9.26
CA ASN A 51 10.26 -2.66 8.55
C ASN A 51 10.97 -3.78 9.30
N ALA A 52 11.19 -3.60 10.60
CA ALA A 52 11.78 -4.63 11.45
C ALA A 52 10.95 -5.92 11.45
N CYS A 53 9.63 -5.81 11.39
CA CYS A 53 8.75 -6.97 11.29
C CYS A 53 8.92 -7.72 9.95
N LEU A 54 9.11 -7.00 8.85
CA LEU A 54 9.39 -7.61 7.54
C LEU A 54 10.76 -8.31 7.54
N LEU A 55 11.80 -7.67 8.07
CA LEU A 55 13.13 -8.28 8.14
C LEU A 55 13.13 -9.56 8.98
N ARG A 56 12.52 -9.54 10.17
CA ARG A 56 12.37 -10.74 11.01
C ARG A 56 11.63 -11.88 10.33
N LEU A 57 10.68 -11.57 9.43
CA LEU A 57 9.98 -12.59 8.65
C LEU A 57 10.94 -13.39 7.78
N LEU A 58 11.95 -12.71 7.22
CA LEU A 58 12.93 -13.28 6.30
C LEU A 58 14.09 -14.00 7.00
N GLU A 59 14.30 -13.73 8.29
CA GLU A 59 15.23 -14.46 9.16
C GLU A 59 14.79 -15.92 9.44
N SER A 60 13.55 -16.29 9.09
CA SER A 60 13.06 -17.66 9.24
C SER A 60 13.91 -18.66 8.44
N ARG A 61 14.35 -19.73 9.11
CA ARG A 61 15.16 -20.82 8.49
C ARG A 61 14.40 -21.60 7.42
N THR A 62 13.08 -21.64 7.55
CA THR A 62 12.16 -22.28 6.61
C THR A 62 11.36 -21.21 5.92
N ARG A 63 11.51 -21.09 4.59
CA ARG A 63 10.77 -20.16 3.75
C ARG A 63 10.32 -20.85 2.46
N ALA A 64 9.27 -20.30 1.86
CA ALA A 64 8.89 -20.70 0.50
C ALA A 64 10.05 -20.45 -0.46
N LYS A 65 10.16 -21.26 -1.52
CA LYS A 65 11.13 -21.03 -2.59
C LYS A 65 10.72 -19.76 -3.36
N ARG A 66 11.62 -18.79 -3.49
CA ARG A 66 11.41 -17.51 -4.19
C ARG A 66 10.16 -16.75 -3.70
N PRO A 67 10.09 -16.41 -2.41
CA PRO A 67 8.90 -15.78 -1.86
C PRO A 67 8.73 -14.37 -2.41
N ILE A 68 7.47 -13.96 -2.58
CA ILE A 68 7.10 -12.57 -2.85
C ILE A 68 6.69 -11.94 -1.52
N VAL A 69 7.30 -10.80 -1.17
CA VAL A 69 6.96 -10.07 0.05
C VAL A 69 6.46 -8.67 -0.27
N LEU A 70 5.43 -8.25 0.46
CA LEU A 70 4.84 -6.92 0.33
C LEU A 70 4.65 -6.33 1.73
N LEU A 71 5.24 -5.15 1.97
CA LEU A 71 4.96 -4.36 3.16
C LEU A 71 4.07 -3.17 2.80
N LYS A 72 2.85 -3.19 3.33
CA LYS A 72 1.86 -2.14 3.12
C LYS A 72 1.77 -1.24 4.34
N TYR A 73 2.18 0.01 4.19
CA TYR A 73 1.94 1.04 5.19
C TYR A 73 0.47 1.50 5.22
N CYS A 74 0.09 2.26 6.25
CA CYS A 74 -1.24 2.80 6.44
C CYS A 74 -1.24 4.31 6.30
N TYR A 75 -2.35 4.92 5.86
CA TYR A 75 -2.45 6.37 5.70
C TYR A 75 -2.17 7.14 7.00
N VAL A 76 -2.28 6.49 8.18
CA VAL A 76 -1.98 7.07 9.49
C VAL A 76 -0.48 7.15 9.80
N ASP A 77 0.37 6.47 9.04
CA ASP A 77 1.82 6.42 9.29
C ASP A 77 2.53 7.72 8.89
N LEU A 78 1.89 8.55 8.06
CA LEU A 78 2.40 9.87 7.65
C LEU A 78 1.51 11.00 8.13
N ARG A 79 2.14 12.00 8.74
CA ARG A 79 1.47 13.20 9.29
C ARG A 79 2.06 14.49 8.75
N SER A 80 3.35 14.53 8.47
CA SER A 80 4.03 15.72 7.97
C SER A 80 4.92 15.41 6.78
N ARG A 81 5.25 16.45 6.00
CA ARG A 81 6.14 16.33 4.84
C ARG A 81 7.56 15.91 5.24
N ALA A 82 8.06 16.35 6.40
CA ALA A 82 9.39 15.95 6.88
C ALA A 82 9.46 14.43 7.09
N ASP A 83 8.39 13.84 7.63
CA ASP A 83 8.30 12.39 7.87
C ASP A 83 8.34 11.56 6.58
N SER A 84 7.83 12.09 5.47
CA SER A 84 7.74 11.34 4.19
C SER A 84 9.10 10.92 3.63
N SER A 85 10.11 11.79 3.68
CA SER A 85 11.46 11.45 3.21
C SER A 85 12.15 10.47 4.15
N THR A 86 12.02 10.66 5.46
CA THR A 86 12.59 9.74 6.46
C THR A 86 12.00 8.34 6.33
N MET A 87 10.67 8.25 6.17
CA MET A 87 9.98 6.99 5.97
C MET A 87 10.40 6.30 4.66
N PHE A 88 10.51 7.06 3.57
CA PHE A 88 10.98 6.50 2.29
C PHE A 88 12.42 5.97 2.40
N ASN A 89 13.35 6.73 2.99
CA ASN A 89 14.72 6.26 3.18
C ASN A 89 14.76 5.00 4.05
N ALA A 90 14.03 4.97 5.17
CA ALA A 90 13.94 3.79 6.01
C ALA A 90 13.38 2.57 5.27
N TYR A 91 12.41 2.77 4.37
CA TYR A 91 11.89 1.72 3.51
C TYR A 91 12.94 1.25 2.49
N ARG A 92 13.59 2.18 1.78
CA ARG A 92 14.62 1.87 0.78
C ARG A 92 15.78 1.10 1.40
N ASP A 93 16.30 1.55 2.54
CA ASP A 93 17.39 0.87 3.26
C ASP A 93 16.98 -0.55 3.70
N THR A 94 15.70 -0.76 4.00
CA THR A 94 15.13 -2.10 4.28
C THR A 94 15.11 -2.97 3.02
N VAL A 95 14.68 -2.43 1.88
CA VAL A 95 14.69 -3.13 0.59
C VAL A 95 16.11 -3.51 0.18
N GLU A 96 17.06 -2.58 0.31
CA GLU A 96 18.48 -2.82 0.00
C GLU A 96 19.06 -3.96 0.86
N SER A 97 18.71 -4.00 2.15
CA SER A 97 19.12 -5.09 3.04
C SER A 97 18.49 -6.42 2.63
N ILE A 98 17.22 -6.45 2.25
CA ILE A 98 16.56 -7.67 1.73
C ILE A 98 17.23 -8.16 0.45
N GLN A 99 17.50 -7.27 -0.49
CA GLN A 99 18.15 -7.62 -1.76
C GLN A 99 19.56 -8.17 -1.54
N PHE A 100 20.29 -7.66 -0.54
CA PHE A 100 21.62 -8.12 -0.19
C PHE A 100 21.61 -9.47 0.55
N ASP A 101 20.82 -9.60 1.62
CA ASP A 101 20.80 -10.78 2.49
C ASP A 101 19.94 -11.94 1.94
N HIS A 102 18.97 -11.63 1.08
CA HIS A 102 17.98 -12.57 0.57
C HIS A 102 17.71 -12.36 -0.94
N PRO A 103 18.69 -12.59 -1.82
CA PRO A 103 18.58 -12.33 -3.25
C PRO A 103 17.54 -13.20 -3.99
N ASP A 104 17.00 -14.24 -3.35
CA ASP A 104 15.89 -15.05 -3.86
C ASP A 104 14.50 -14.45 -3.58
N VAL A 105 14.40 -13.41 -2.75
CA VAL A 105 13.15 -12.75 -2.39
C VAL A 105 12.80 -11.68 -3.41
N THR A 106 11.57 -11.69 -3.92
CA THR A 106 11.05 -10.56 -4.69
C THR A 106 10.25 -9.63 -3.77
N VAL A 107 10.64 -8.36 -3.74
CA VAL A 107 9.88 -7.33 -3.04
C VAL A 107 8.84 -6.74 -4.00
N LEU A 108 7.55 -6.90 -3.66
CA LEU A 108 6.47 -6.19 -4.31
C LEU A 108 6.23 -4.87 -3.56
N HIS A 109 6.58 -3.76 -4.20
CA HIS A 109 6.44 -2.42 -3.63
C HIS A 109 4.97 -1.99 -3.58
N SER A 110 4.62 -1.11 -2.65
CA SER A 110 3.26 -0.54 -2.54
C SER A 110 3.32 0.95 -2.24
N THR A 111 2.48 1.72 -2.91
CA THR A 111 2.19 3.10 -2.46
C THR A 111 1.36 3.08 -1.18
N ILE A 112 1.44 4.15 -0.38
CA ILE A 112 0.65 4.32 0.84
C ILE A 112 -0.79 4.74 0.47
N PRO A 113 -1.82 4.19 1.16
CA PRO A 113 -3.20 4.61 0.94
C PRO A 113 -3.40 6.10 1.14
N LEU A 114 -4.38 6.64 0.44
CA LEU A 114 -4.85 8.01 0.48
C LEU A 114 -6.05 8.15 1.43
N ARG A 115 -6.44 9.41 1.65
CA ARG A 115 -7.72 9.78 2.26
C ARG A 115 -8.39 10.81 1.37
N THR A 116 -9.71 10.93 1.46
CA THR A 116 -10.41 12.02 0.79
C THR A 116 -10.00 13.34 1.40
N PHE A 117 -9.88 14.36 0.56
CA PHE A 117 -9.75 15.75 1.00
C PHE A 117 -10.62 16.64 0.13
N ASP A 118 -11.61 17.31 0.73
CA ASP A 118 -12.45 18.28 0.04
C ASP A 118 -11.89 19.69 0.23
N SER A 119 -11.29 20.24 -0.84
CA SER A 119 -10.75 21.60 -0.87
C SER A 119 -11.84 22.68 -0.93
N ARG A 120 -13.06 22.38 -1.40
CA ARG A 120 -14.17 23.35 -1.53
C ARG A 120 -14.86 23.60 -0.19
N LEU A 121 -15.02 22.56 0.63
CA LEU A 121 -15.48 22.68 2.02
C LEU A 121 -14.40 23.27 2.97
N SER A 122 -13.14 23.36 2.51
CA SER A 122 -12.00 23.78 3.32
C SER A 122 -11.96 25.31 3.58
N ALA A 123 -12.35 26.13 2.60
CA ALA A 123 -12.30 27.59 2.70
C ALA A 123 -13.26 28.17 3.75
N ARG A 124 -14.42 27.53 3.98
CA ARG A 124 -15.45 28.00 4.92
C ARG A 124 -15.22 27.61 6.39
N ALA A 125 -14.35 26.63 6.69
CA ALA A 125 -14.22 26.08 8.05
C ALA A 125 -12.76 25.87 8.51
N ALA A 126 -11.82 26.65 7.98
CA ALA A 126 -10.41 26.66 8.38
C ALA A 126 -10.12 27.13 9.82
N ARG A 127 -11.12 27.24 10.70
CA ARG A 127 -11.00 27.78 12.06
C ARG A 127 -10.69 26.74 13.16
N LEU A 128 -10.54 25.44 12.86
CA LEU A 128 -10.12 24.45 13.86
C LEU A 128 -9.01 23.51 13.36
N PHE A 129 -8.06 23.25 14.27
CA PHE A 129 -6.76 22.59 14.08
C PHE A 129 -6.77 21.25 13.31
N GLY A 130 -7.88 20.50 13.27
CA GLY A 130 -7.93 19.17 12.64
C GLY A 130 -7.90 19.13 11.11
N ARG A 131 -8.06 20.27 10.42
CA ARG A 131 -8.09 20.33 8.93
C ARG A 131 -6.74 20.68 8.30
N ARG A 132 -5.94 21.51 8.98
CA ARG A 132 -4.55 21.78 8.57
C ARG A 132 -3.72 20.50 8.61
N THR A 133 -3.98 19.62 9.57
CA THR A 133 -3.28 18.33 9.71
C THR A 133 -3.58 17.35 8.57
N GLU A 134 -4.80 17.29 8.04
CA GLU A 134 -5.10 16.39 6.93
C GLU A 134 -4.52 16.88 5.59
N TRP A 135 -4.48 18.19 5.38
CA TRP A 135 -3.77 18.77 4.24
C TRP A 135 -2.29 18.40 4.23
N GLU A 136 -1.61 18.63 5.37
CA GLU A 136 -0.19 18.29 5.54
C GLU A 136 0.05 16.79 5.38
N ALA A 137 -0.84 15.95 5.93
CA ALA A 137 -0.75 14.50 5.79
C ALA A 137 -1.00 14.04 4.34
N ALA A 138 -1.93 14.66 3.60
CA ALA A 138 -2.16 14.35 2.19
C ALA A 138 -0.95 14.71 1.33
N VAL A 139 -0.34 15.88 1.58
CA VAL A 139 0.91 16.29 0.92
C VAL A 139 2.05 15.32 1.26
N ALA A 140 2.15 14.86 2.51
CA ALA A 140 3.15 13.88 2.95
C ALA A 140 2.98 12.53 2.25
N ARG A 141 1.76 11.99 2.21
CA ARG A 141 1.44 10.74 1.52
C ARG A 141 1.75 10.81 0.03
N HIS A 142 1.32 11.89 -0.63
CA HIS A 142 1.64 12.10 -2.03
C HIS A 142 3.16 12.16 -2.27
N ARG A 143 3.91 12.87 -1.42
CA ARG A 143 5.38 12.92 -1.53
C ARG A 143 6.02 11.54 -1.38
N TYR A 144 5.59 10.74 -0.42
CA TYR A 144 6.06 9.37 -0.26
C TYR A 144 5.74 8.51 -1.50
N ASN A 145 4.52 8.59 -2.01
CA ASN A 145 4.10 7.83 -3.18
C ASN A 145 4.88 8.21 -4.45
N GLU A 146 5.17 9.49 -4.64
CA GLU A 146 6.03 9.94 -5.74
C GLU A 146 7.46 9.40 -5.61
N LEU A 147 8.00 9.30 -4.39
CA LEU A 147 9.31 8.69 -4.17
C LEU A 147 9.30 7.18 -4.49
N ILE A 148 8.27 6.46 -4.06
CA ILE A 148 8.09 5.03 -4.39
C ILE A 148 7.99 4.82 -5.91
N ARG A 149 7.16 5.61 -6.59
CA ARG A 149 7.00 5.53 -8.05
C ARG A 149 8.29 5.87 -8.79
N ALA A 150 9.00 6.90 -8.35
CA ALA A 150 10.24 7.33 -8.99
C ALA A 150 11.37 6.30 -8.82
N GLU A 151 11.46 5.66 -7.66
CA GLU A 151 12.51 4.68 -7.38
C GLU A 151 12.25 3.35 -8.08
N PHE A 152 11.04 2.80 -7.93
CA PHE A 152 10.73 1.42 -8.28
C PHE A 152 9.85 1.29 -9.53
N GLY A 153 9.11 2.33 -9.92
CA GLY A 153 8.16 2.27 -11.03
C GLY A 153 8.82 1.93 -12.35
N GLY A 154 8.31 0.88 -13.02
CA GLY A 154 8.85 0.39 -14.30
C GLY A 154 10.20 -0.33 -14.19
N ARG A 155 10.74 -0.49 -12.97
CA ARG A 155 12.02 -1.18 -12.69
C ARG A 155 11.80 -2.45 -11.86
N GLU A 156 10.90 -2.36 -10.88
CA GLU A 156 10.54 -3.44 -9.97
C GLU A 156 9.01 -3.51 -9.83
N PRO A 157 8.45 -4.64 -9.38
CA PRO A 157 7.00 -4.81 -9.24
C PRO A 157 6.40 -3.80 -8.25
N LEU A 158 5.38 -3.05 -8.67
CA LEU A 158 4.75 -1.99 -7.88
C LEU A 158 3.23 -2.10 -7.91
N PHE A 159 2.64 -2.36 -6.74
CA PHE A 159 1.22 -2.21 -6.49
C PHE A 159 0.89 -0.74 -6.14
N ASP A 160 0.48 0.05 -7.14
CA ASP A 160 0.13 1.47 -6.93
C ASP A 160 -1.30 1.65 -6.39
N LEU A 161 -1.52 1.19 -5.16
CA LEU A 161 -2.79 1.32 -4.43
C LEU A 161 -3.31 2.77 -4.42
N ALA A 162 -2.44 3.75 -4.21
CA ALA A 162 -2.82 5.16 -4.20
C ALA A 162 -3.43 5.62 -5.53
N ARG A 163 -2.92 5.12 -6.67
CA ARG A 163 -3.50 5.44 -7.98
C ARG A 163 -4.86 4.77 -8.18
N VAL A 164 -5.06 3.56 -7.66
CA VAL A 164 -6.38 2.90 -7.64
C VAL A 164 -7.37 3.75 -6.84
N GLU A 165 -7.03 4.11 -5.61
CA GLU A 165 -7.90 4.88 -4.72
C GLU A 165 -8.21 6.28 -5.26
N ALA A 166 -7.29 6.91 -6.00
CA ALA A 166 -7.49 8.25 -6.56
C ALA A 166 -8.33 8.26 -7.85
N ARG A 167 -8.45 7.13 -8.55
CA ARG A 167 -9.13 7.07 -9.85
C ARG A 167 -10.64 7.09 -9.67
N ARG A 168 -11.30 8.07 -10.30
CA ARG A 168 -12.77 8.17 -10.37
C ARG A 168 -13.36 7.20 -11.40
N PRO A 169 -14.68 6.92 -11.33
CA PRO A 169 -15.38 6.14 -12.35
C PRO A 169 -15.24 6.69 -13.78
N ASP A 170 -15.12 8.02 -13.94
CA ASP A 170 -14.90 8.67 -15.23
C ASP A 170 -13.43 8.61 -15.72
N GLY A 171 -12.56 7.92 -14.99
CA GLY A 171 -11.13 7.79 -15.27
C GLY A 171 -10.26 8.95 -14.79
N SER A 172 -10.86 10.06 -14.32
CA SER A 172 -10.11 11.21 -13.81
C SER A 172 -9.45 10.91 -12.46
N ILE A 173 -8.44 11.70 -12.08
CA ILE A 173 -7.71 11.52 -10.81
C ILE A 173 -8.13 12.56 -9.78
N SER A 174 -8.66 12.08 -8.65
CA SER A 174 -9.01 12.90 -7.50
C SER A 174 -7.78 13.55 -6.88
N SER A 175 -7.80 14.87 -6.82
CA SER A 175 -6.65 15.67 -6.40
C SER A 175 -7.03 17.11 -6.04
N PHE A 176 -6.11 17.80 -5.36
CA PHE A 176 -6.15 19.25 -5.18
C PHE A 176 -4.82 19.90 -5.60
N MET A 177 -4.81 21.23 -5.73
CA MET A 177 -3.59 21.99 -6.01
C MET A 177 -2.94 22.48 -4.72
N SER A 178 -1.64 22.20 -4.54
CA SER A 178 -0.82 22.73 -3.45
C SER A 178 0.53 23.17 -3.97
N SER A 179 0.89 24.45 -3.74
CA SER A 179 2.18 25.02 -4.18
C SER A 179 2.50 24.70 -5.65
N GLY A 180 1.49 24.82 -6.53
CA GLY A 180 1.62 24.55 -7.97
C GLY A 180 1.68 23.06 -8.35
N LYS A 181 1.56 22.13 -7.40
CA LYS A 181 1.54 20.68 -7.66
C LYS A 181 0.15 20.08 -7.45
N ARG A 182 -0.17 19.07 -8.25
CA ARG A 182 -1.37 18.26 -8.08
C ARG A 182 -1.10 17.18 -7.04
N ILE A 183 -1.81 17.23 -5.92
CA ILE A 183 -1.71 16.27 -4.82
C ILE A 183 -2.86 15.28 -4.93
N GLU A 184 -2.54 14.00 -5.13
CA GLU A 184 -3.53 12.93 -5.19
C GLU A 184 -4.24 12.72 -3.85
N THR A 185 -5.53 12.40 -3.92
CA THR A 185 -6.40 12.09 -2.77
C THR A 185 -7.28 10.92 -3.15
N ALA A 186 -7.82 10.20 -2.16
CA ALA A 186 -8.83 9.20 -2.48
C ALA A 186 -10.03 9.89 -3.16
N ALA A 187 -10.56 9.27 -4.21
CA ALA A 187 -11.81 9.69 -4.80
C ALA A 187 -12.94 9.47 -3.77
N PRO A 188 -13.83 10.46 -3.53
CA PRO A 188 -14.97 10.28 -2.61
C PRO A 188 -15.83 9.06 -2.92
N GLU A 189 -15.92 8.69 -4.19
CA GLU A 189 -16.66 7.52 -4.70
C GLU A 189 -16.00 6.19 -4.30
N ASN A 190 -14.70 6.21 -4.01
CA ASN A 190 -13.91 5.03 -3.67
C ASN A 190 -13.85 4.76 -2.16
N THR A 191 -14.62 5.49 -1.35
CA THR A 191 -14.62 5.35 0.10
C THR A 191 -15.99 5.61 0.70
N TYR A 192 -16.31 4.93 1.80
CA TYR A 192 -17.56 5.15 2.53
C TYR A 192 -17.43 6.12 3.71
N ASP A 193 -16.22 6.44 4.16
CA ASP A 193 -15.97 7.32 5.32
C ASP A 193 -14.78 8.28 5.15
N GLY A 194 -14.16 8.30 3.98
CA GLY A 194 -12.99 9.12 3.68
C GLY A 194 -11.64 8.47 3.96
N GLY A 195 -11.59 7.22 4.43
CA GLY A 195 -10.35 6.47 4.66
C GLY A 195 -10.43 4.95 4.42
N HIS A 196 -11.62 4.36 4.42
CA HIS A 196 -11.84 2.95 4.10
C HIS A 196 -12.47 2.80 2.71
N LEU A 197 -12.08 1.74 1.99
CA LEU A 197 -12.49 1.50 0.61
C LEU A 197 -14.01 1.26 0.51
N SER A 198 -14.65 1.79 -0.53
CA SER A 198 -15.98 1.35 -0.95
C SER A 198 -15.92 -0.07 -1.53
N SER A 199 -17.05 -0.76 -1.61
CA SER A 199 -17.10 -2.14 -2.13
C SER A 199 -16.60 -2.26 -3.58
N GLU A 200 -16.77 -1.22 -4.39
CA GLU A 200 -16.23 -1.14 -5.74
C GLU A 200 -14.71 -0.95 -5.72
N CYS A 201 -14.19 -0.10 -4.84
CA CYS A 201 -12.75 0.12 -4.72
C CYS A 201 -12.02 -1.05 -4.05
N GLU A 202 -12.69 -1.81 -3.18
CA GLU A 202 -12.19 -3.09 -2.64
C GLU A 202 -11.89 -4.08 -3.77
N LEU A 203 -12.79 -4.23 -4.74
CA LEU A 203 -12.57 -5.06 -5.92
C LEU A 203 -11.42 -4.52 -6.77
N ALA A 204 -11.48 -3.24 -7.16
CA ALA A 204 -10.45 -2.64 -8.02
C ALA A 204 -9.04 -2.73 -7.40
N ALA A 205 -8.92 -2.59 -6.07
CA ALA A 205 -7.65 -2.75 -5.38
C ALA A 205 -7.18 -4.21 -5.32
N ALA A 206 -8.10 -5.17 -5.20
CA ALA A 206 -7.79 -6.59 -5.23
C ALA A 206 -7.40 -7.05 -6.65
N GLU A 207 -8.11 -6.61 -7.68
CA GLU A 207 -7.77 -6.85 -9.09
C GLU A 207 -6.36 -6.34 -9.41
N ALA A 208 -6.09 -5.07 -9.11
CA ALA A 208 -4.76 -4.49 -9.35
C ALA A 208 -3.64 -5.21 -8.58
N LEU A 209 -3.92 -5.73 -7.38
CA LEU A 209 -2.97 -6.55 -6.64
C LEU A 209 -2.73 -7.90 -7.31
N LEU A 210 -3.80 -8.59 -7.74
CA LEU A 210 -3.70 -9.88 -8.43
C LEU A 210 -3.00 -9.76 -9.78
N ASP A 211 -3.31 -8.73 -10.57
CA ASP A 211 -2.64 -8.44 -11.83
C ASP A 211 -1.13 -8.24 -11.62
N THR A 212 -0.76 -7.47 -10.58
CA THR A 212 0.66 -7.25 -10.27
C THR A 212 1.34 -8.55 -9.83
N LEU A 213 0.67 -9.37 -9.01
CA LEU A 213 1.21 -10.65 -8.56
C LEU A 213 1.35 -11.65 -9.72
N ALA A 214 0.40 -11.66 -10.66
CA ALA A 214 0.43 -12.54 -11.82
C ALA A 214 1.69 -12.27 -12.67
N VAL A 215 1.97 -10.99 -12.97
CA VAL A 215 3.19 -10.59 -13.69
C VAL A 215 4.45 -11.07 -12.95
N VAL A 216 4.51 -10.89 -11.63
CA VAL A 216 5.68 -11.33 -10.83
C VAL A 216 5.86 -12.84 -10.87
N ILE A 217 4.77 -13.60 -10.76
CA ILE A 217 4.83 -15.07 -10.77
C ILE A 217 5.24 -15.59 -12.15
N GLU A 218 4.76 -14.96 -13.23
CA GLU A 218 5.15 -15.29 -14.60
C GLU A 218 6.64 -15.01 -14.83
N ASP A 219 7.16 -13.86 -14.39
CA ASP A 219 8.60 -13.54 -14.45
C ASP A 219 9.46 -14.49 -13.60
N GLN A 220 8.85 -15.15 -12.61
CA GLN A 220 9.50 -16.16 -11.81
C GLN A 220 9.39 -17.59 -12.37
N SER A 221 8.58 -17.84 -13.39
CA SER A 221 8.35 -19.21 -13.92
C SER A 221 9.42 -19.62 -14.93
#